data_AF-A0A161M4Z8-F1
#
_entry.id   AF-A0A161M4Z8-F1
#
_cell.length_a   1.000
_cell.length_b   1.000
_cell.length_c   1.000
_cell.angle_alpha   90.00
_cell.angle_beta   90.00
_cell.angle_gamma   90.00
#
_symmetry.space_group_name_H-M   'P 1'
#
loop_
_entity.id
_entity.type
_entity.pdbx_description
1 polymer ?
#
loop_
_entity_poly.entity_id
_entity_poly.type
_entity_poly.pdbx_seq_one_letter_code
_entity_poly.pdbx_strand_id
1 'polypeptide(L)'
;MPNDCDDNKFPWGKEGDKYNRKSMYVCHAEMNAILNKNTYDLKNCTIYVGRFPCNECAKIIIQSGIREVIFLTCKDENDVKI
;
A
#
# COMPACT_ATOMS: atom_id res chain seq x y z
N MET A 1 3.94 -9.93 1.61
CA MET A 1 2.85 -10.74 1.04
C MET A 1 1.68 -10.79 2.02
N PRO A 2 0.51 -11.34 1.66
CA PRO A 2 -0.51 -11.74 2.62
C PRO A 2 0.07 -12.67 3.69
N ASN A 3 -0.58 -12.73 4.86
CA ASN A 3 -0.16 -13.62 5.93
C ASN A 3 -0.23 -15.09 5.46
N ASP A 4 0.70 -15.91 5.95
CA ASP A 4 0.84 -17.33 5.64
C ASP A 4 1.08 -17.66 4.14
N CYS A 5 1.48 -16.66 3.33
CA CYS A 5 1.90 -16.85 1.94
C CYS A 5 3.43 -16.74 1.81
N ASP A 6 4.08 -17.82 1.39
CA ASP A 6 5.55 -17.90 1.24
C ASP A 6 6.06 -17.07 0.05
N ASP A 7 6.90 -16.07 0.33
CA ASP A 7 7.52 -15.20 -0.67
C ASP A 7 8.28 -15.98 -1.76
N ASN A 8 8.80 -17.18 -1.48
CA ASN A 8 9.57 -17.96 -2.46
C ASN A 8 8.69 -18.73 -3.46
N LYS A 9 7.40 -18.92 -3.15
CA LYS A 9 6.46 -19.66 -4.01
C LYS A 9 5.71 -18.76 -4.99
N PHE A 10 5.60 -17.47 -4.68
CA PHE A 10 4.85 -16.52 -5.50
C PHE A 10 5.74 -15.75 -6.47
N PRO A 11 5.21 -15.39 -7.64
CA PRO A 11 5.99 -14.69 -8.65
C PRO A 11 6.30 -13.25 -8.23
N TRP A 12 7.58 -12.85 -8.38
CA TRP A 12 8.06 -11.48 -8.17
C TRP A 12 8.28 -10.70 -9.47
N GLY A 13 8.00 -11.34 -10.62
CA GLY A 13 8.07 -10.74 -11.94
C GLY A 13 7.04 -9.62 -12.14
N LYS A 14 7.41 -8.62 -12.95
CA LYS A 14 6.48 -7.58 -13.43
C LYS A 14 5.81 -7.97 -14.75
N GLU A 15 6.40 -8.90 -15.48
CA GLU A 15 5.99 -9.34 -16.81
C GLU A 15 5.44 -10.77 -16.74
N GLY A 16 4.68 -11.17 -17.77
CA GLY A 16 3.98 -12.45 -17.84
C GLY A 16 2.47 -12.30 -17.93
N ASP A 17 1.78 -13.44 -17.97
CA ASP A 17 0.32 -13.51 -17.87
C ASP A 17 -0.15 -13.10 -16.47
N LYS A 18 -1.47 -12.97 -16.30
CA LYS A 18 -2.10 -12.47 -15.07
C LYS A 18 -1.58 -13.21 -13.82
N TYR A 19 -1.43 -14.53 -13.87
CA TYR A 19 -1.05 -15.33 -12.70
C TYR A 19 0.46 -15.36 -12.44
N ASN A 20 1.29 -14.87 -13.37
CA ASN A 20 2.73 -14.76 -13.19
C ASN A 20 3.21 -13.36 -12.81
N ARG A 21 2.28 -12.42 -12.51
CA ARG A 21 2.61 -11.06 -12.09
C ARG A 21 2.55 -10.91 -10.58
N LYS A 22 3.57 -10.26 -10.01
CA LYS A 22 3.61 -9.91 -8.59
C LYS A 22 2.43 -9.05 -8.13
N SER A 23 1.87 -8.22 -9.03
CA SER A 23 0.79 -7.30 -8.71
C SER A 23 -0.50 -7.99 -8.28
N MET A 24 -0.66 -9.28 -8.58
CA MET A 24 -1.83 -10.06 -8.16
C MET A 24 -1.73 -10.59 -6.73
N TYR A 25 -0.52 -10.70 -6.18
CA TYR A 25 -0.26 -11.36 -4.90
C TYR A 25 0.30 -10.41 -3.85
N VAL A 26 1.08 -9.40 -4.26
CA VAL A 26 1.75 -8.49 -3.34
C VAL A 26 0.77 -7.49 -2.73
N CYS A 27 0.68 -7.49 -1.40
CA CYS A 27 0.05 -6.42 -0.64
C CYS A 27 0.97 -5.20 -0.53
N HIS A 28 0.38 -4.02 -0.72
CA HIS A 28 1.05 -2.75 -0.51
C HIS A 28 1.31 -2.47 0.99
N ALA A 29 2.28 -1.61 1.27
CA ALA A 29 2.68 -1.28 2.64
C ALA A 29 1.52 -0.66 3.43
N GLU A 30 0.74 0.20 2.78
CA GLU A 30 -0.41 0.90 3.35
C GLU A 30 -1.50 -0.08 3.79
N MET A 31 -1.77 -1.08 2.95
CA MET A 31 -2.75 -2.14 3.26
C MET A 31 -2.29 -2.97 4.47
N ASN A 32 -1.01 -3.37 4.50
CA ASN A 32 -0.47 -4.11 5.63
C ASN A 32 -0.49 -3.30 6.92
N ALA A 33 -0.19 -1.99 6.87
CA ALA A 33 -0.22 -1.11 8.02
C ALA A 33 -1.63 -0.99 8.63
N ILE A 34 -2.66 -0.87 7.78
CA ILE A 34 -4.06 -0.77 8.21
C ILE A 34 -4.57 -2.08 8.81
N LEU A 35 -4.18 -3.23 8.23
CA LEU A 35 -4.60 -4.54 8.68
C LEU A 35 -3.90 -4.96 9.99
N ASN A 36 -2.62 -4.64 10.14
CA ASN A 36 -1.81 -5.01 11.32
C ASN A 36 -1.86 -3.97 12.45
N LYS A 37 -2.95 -3.19 12.55
CA LYS A 37 -3.13 -2.25 13.66
C LYS A 37 -3.37 -3.01 14.97
N ASN A 38 -2.77 -2.53 16.05
CA ASN A 38 -3.01 -3.01 17.42
C ASN A 38 -4.13 -2.23 18.14
N THR A 39 -4.83 -1.35 17.42
CA THR A 39 -5.91 -0.51 17.95
C THR A 39 -7.25 -0.93 17.38
N TYR A 40 -8.33 -0.55 18.07
CA TYR A 40 -9.69 -0.83 17.62
C TYR A 40 -10.01 -0.14 16.28
N ASP A 41 -9.67 1.14 16.14
CA ASP A 41 -9.83 1.89 14.88
C ASP A 41 -8.62 2.80 14.59
N LEU A 42 -8.66 3.43 13.42
CA LEU A 42 -7.66 4.38 12.91
C LEU A 42 -8.28 5.77 12.64
N LYS A 43 -9.38 6.10 13.32
CA LYS A 43 -10.07 7.36 13.09
C LYS A 43 -9.21 8.52 13.54
N ASN A 44 -9.07 9.52 12.67
CA ASN A 44 -8.25 10.72 12.90
C ASN A 44 -6.75 10.41 13.09
N CYS A 45 -6.28 9.26 12.63
CA CYS A 45 -4.85 8.97 12.58
C CYS A 45 -4.18 9.59 11.34
N THR A 46 -2.85 9.66 11.41
CA THR A 46 -1.96 10.06 10.32
C THR A 46 -1.13 8.86 9.89
N ILE A 47 -1.04 8.60 8.57
CA ILE A 47 -0.21 7.53 8.02
C ILE A 47 1.02 8.11 7.31
N TYR A 48 2.18 7.56 7.63
CA TYR A 48 3.46 7.93 7.02
C TYR A 48 3.89 6.83 6.05
N VAL A 49 4.09 7.19 4.79
CA VAL A 49 4.38 6.24 3.71
C VAL A 49 5.59 6.69 2.87
N GLY A 50 6.38 5.74 2.36
CA GLY A 50 7.54 6.09 1.54
C GLY A 50 7.17 6.65 0.16
N ARG A 51 6.04 6.21 -0.40
CA ARG A 51 5.53 6.63 -1.72
C ARG A 51 4.08 7.07 -1.59
N PHE A 52 3.66 7.99 -2.45
CA PHE A 52 2.25 8.36 -2.56
C PHE A 52 1.38 7.11 -2.82
N PRO A 53 0.27 6.92 -2.08
CA PRO A 53 -0.52 5.70 -2.16
C PRO A 53 -1.20 5.55 -3.52
N CYS A 54 -1.30 4.31 -4.00
CA CYS A 54 -2.08 4.05 -5.21
C CYS A 54 -3.59 4.25 -4.96
N ASN A 55 -4.37 4.34 -6.03
CA ASN A 55 -5.83 4.51 -5.98
C ASN A 55 -6.53 3.45 -5.11
N GLU A 56 -6.09 2.18 -5.14
CA GLU A 56 -6.67 1.13 -4.29
C GLU A 56 -6.32 1.32 -2.81
N CYS A 57 -5.08 1.70 -2.50
CA CYS A 57 -4.68 2.01 -1.13
C CYS A 57 -5.39 3.26 -0.60
N ALA A 58 -5.57 4.29 -1.44
CA ALA A 58 -6.30 5.50 -1.07
C ALA A 58 -7.74 5.20 -0.65
N LYS A 59 -8.45 4.31 -1.36
CA LYS A 59 -9.80 3.86 -0.97
C LYS A 59 -9.79 3.23 0.42
N ILE A 60 -8.82 2.37 0.71
CA ILE A 60 -8.70 1.68 2.01
C ILE A 60 -8.37 2.70 3.12
N ILE A 61 -7.45 3.63 2.86
CA ILE A 61 -7.07 4.69 3.81
C ILE A 61 -8.30 5.52 4.19
N ILE A 62 -9.08 5.99 3.20
CA ILE A 62 -10.30 6.78 3.44
C ILE A 62 -11.31 5.97 4.28
N GLN A 63 -11.55 4.71 3.92
CA GLN A 63 -12.51 3.87 4.64
C GLN A 63 -12.05 3.49 6.05
N SER A 64 -10.75 3.47 6.31
CA SER A 64 -10.19 3.20 7.65
C SER A 64 -10.34 4.38 8.62
N GLY A 65 -10.68 5.57 8.14
CA GLY A 65 -10.88 6.77 8.96
C GLY A 65 -9.62 7.62 9.19
N ILE A 66 -8.51 7.29 8.54
CA ILE A 66 -7.27 8.07 8.54
C ILE A 66 -7.52 9.42 7.86
N ARG A 67 -7.04 10.51 8.47
CA ARG A 67 -7.32 11.88 8.00
C ARG A 67 -6.15 12.53 7.27
N GLU A 68 -4.93 12.09 7.54
CA GLU A 68 -3.73 12.69 6.99
C GLU A 68 -2.78 11.62 6.44
N VAL A 69 -2.18 11.92 5.29
CA VAL A 69 -1.20 11.07 4.62
C VAL A 69 0.06 11.89 4.38
N ILE A 70 1.17 11.48 4.99
CA ILE A 70 2.48 12.10 4.82
C ILE A 70 3.35 11.14 4.00
N PHE A 71 3.87 11.61 2.88
CA PHE A 71 4.65 10.79 1.95
C PHE A 71 5.99 11.42 1.58
N LEU A 72 7.00 10.58 1.31
CA LEU A 72 8.34 11.05 0.95
C LEU A 72 8.50 11.33 -0.55
N THR A 73 7.93 10.48 -1.41
CA THR A 73 8.09 10.58 -2.87
C THR A 73 6.75 10.42 -3.60
N CYS A 74 6.49 11.28 -4.58
CA CYS A 74 5.42 11.07 -5.57
C CYS A 74 6.04 10.52 -6.85
N LYS A 75 5.36 9.57 -7.52
CA LYS A 75 5.89 8.91 -8.72
C LYS A 75 5.60 9.68 -10.02
N ASP A 76 5.05 10.89 -9.92
CA ASP A 76 4.84 11.75 -11.07
C ASP A 76 6.10 12.58 -11.33
N GLU A 77 6.80 12.22 -12.41
CA GLU A 77 7.81 13.04 -13.04
C GLU A 77 7.14 14.33 -13.59
N ASN A 78 6.89 15.33 -12.73
CA ASN A 78 6.98 16.78 -13.06
C ASN A 78 6.40 17.78 -12.05
N ASP A 79 5.83 17.45 -10.89
CA ASP A 79 5.36 18.53 -10.00
C ASP A 79 5.12 18.10 -8.56
N VAL A 80 6.10 18.36 -7.69
CA VAL A 80 5.92 19.15 -6.46
C VAL A 80 7.31 19.68 -6.11
N LYS A 81 7.64 20.87 -6.61
CA LYS A 81 8.70 21.68 -5.99
C LYS A 81 8.09 22.33 -4.75
N ILE A 82 8.61 21.98 -3.57
CA ILE A 82 8.51 22.82 -2.38
C ILE A 82 9.66 23.82 -2.45
#